data_AF-A0A6M2AB33-F1
#
_entry.id   AF-A0A6M2AB33-F1
#
_cell.length_a   1.000
_cell.length_b   1.000
_cell.length_c   1.000
_cell.angle_alpha   90.00
_cell.angle_beta   90.00
_cell.angle_gamma   90.00
#
_symmetry.space_group_name_H-M   'P 1'
#
loop_
_entity.id
_entity.type
_entity.pdbx_description
1 polymer ?
#
loop_
_entity_poly.entity_id
_entity_poly.type
_entity_poly.pdbx_seq_one_letter_code
_entity_poly.pdbx_strand_id
1 'polypeptide(L)' 'MDLREYLFRNKLNVSDFSKQINYSRQHVSGVIHGKIKAGRKLAEIIEKATNGKVKIKDLM' A
#
# COMPACT_ATOMS: atom_id res chain seq x y z
N MET A 1 -4.95 -6.07 8.90
CA MET A 1 -5.75 -5.08 8.14
C MET A 1 -5.08 -4.93 6.80
N ASP A 2 -5.84 -4.97 5.72
CA ASP A 2 -5.27 -4.80 4.38
C ASP A 2 -5.06 -3.31 4.03
N LEU A 3 -4.31 -3.07 2.95
CA LEU A 3 -3.99 -1.71 2.51
C LEU A 3 -5.24 -0.92 2.08
N ARG A 4 -6.27 -1.59 1.52
CA ARG A 4 -7.50 -0.93 1.09
C ARG A 4 -8.25 -0.36 2.29
N GLU A 5 -8.40 -1.18 3.32
CA GLU A 5 -9.05 -0.81 4.57
C GLU A 5 -8.28 0.31 5.29
N TYR A 6 -6.94 0.24 5.30
CA TYR A 6 -6.11 1.33 5.83
C TYR A 6 -6.41 2.66 5.13
N LEU A 7 -6.39 2.68 3.80
CA LEU A 7 -6.63 3.90 3.04
C LEU A 7 -8.02 4.47 3.30
N PHE A 8 -9.03 3.61 3.33
CA PHE A 8 -10.41 3.99 3.65
C PHE A 8 -10.54 4.63 5.03
N ARG A 9 -10.00 3.98 6.08
CA ARG A 9 -10.08 4.49 7.47
C ARG A 9 -9.34 5.82 7.67
N ASN A 10 -8.29 6.08 6.89
CA ASN A 10 -7.51 7.32 6.98
C ASN A 10 -7.95 8.39 5.96
N LYS A 11 -9.05 8.17 5.22
CA LYS A 11 -9.53 9.07 4.16
C LYS A 11 -8.45 9.41 3.12
N LEU A 12 -7.55 8.46 2.86
CA LEU A 12 -6.51 8.57 1.86
C LEU A 12 -6.99 7.96 0.55
N ASN A 13 -6.82 8.68 -0.56
CA ASN A 13 -6.99 8.09 -1.88
C ASN A 13 -5.68 7.46 -2.37
N VAL A 14 -5.79 6.57 -3.36
CA VAL A 14 -4.63 5.84 -3.91
C VAL A 14 -3.61 6.80 -4.53
N SER A 15 -4.06 7.91 -5.13
CA SER A 15 -3.17 8.88 -5.76
C SER A 15 -2.26 9.55 -4.71
N ASP A 16 -2.83 10.03 -3.62
CA ASP A 16 -2.07 10.71 -2.56
C ASP A 16 -1.12 9.75 -1.86
N PHE A 17 -1.58 8.55 -1.55
CA PHE A 17 -0.71 7.52 -0.97
C PHE A 17 0.43 7.13 -1.91
N SER A 18 0.15 7.00 -3.21
CA SER A 18 1.17 6.66 -4.21
C SER A 18 2.26 7.74 -4.32
N LYS A 19 1.89 9.02 -4.23
CA LYS A 19 2.85 10.14 -4.14
C LYS A 19 3.67 10.09 -2.85
N GLN A 20 3.03 9.84 -1.71
CA GLN A 20 3.69 9.75 -0.41
C GLN A 20 4.80 8.69 -0.40
N ILE A 21 4.56 7.53 -1.03
CA ILE A 21 5.54 6.43 -1.07
C ILE A 21 6.44 6.45 -2.32
N ASN A 22 6.26 7.44 -3.20
CA ASN A 22 6.98 7.57 -4.48
C ASN A 22 6.87 6.34 -5.40
N TYR A 23 5.65 5.84 -5.61
CA TYR A 23 5.35 4.76 -6.57
C TYR A 23 4.25 5.16 -7.54
N SER A 24 4.18 4.48 -8.69
CA SER A 24 3.09 4.75 -9.64
C SER A 24 1.74 4.32 -9.04
N ARG A 25 0.73 5.18 -9.21
CA ARG A 25 -0.65 4.91 -8.78
C ARG A 25 -1.17 3.56 -9.29
N GLN A 26 -0.84 3.21 -10.54
CA GLN A 26 -1.29 1.95 -11.16
C GLN A 26 -0.69 0.74 -10.44
N HIS A 27 0.61 0.80 -10.08
CA HIS A 27 1.26 -0.28 -9.36
C HIS A 27 0.67 -0.44 -7.95
N VAL A 28 0.50 0.67 -7.23
CA VAL A 28 -0.13 0.67 -5.90
C VAL A 28 -1.57 0.15 -5.97
N SER A 29 -2.34 0.55 -6.97
CA SER A 29 -3.69 0.04 -7.23
C SER A 29 -3.70 -1.46 -7.49
N GLY A 30 -2.75 -1.96 -8.27
CA GLY A 30 -2.58 -3.39 -8.51
C GLY A 30 -2.35 -4.19 -7.22
N VAL A 31 -1.55 -3.65 -6.30
CA VAL A 31 -1.33 -4.25 -4.97
C VAL A 31 -2.61 -4.21 -4.12
N ILE A 32 -3.29 -3.07 -4.07
CA ILE A 32 -4.55 -2.91 -3.30
C ILE A 32 -5.62 -3.91 -3.73
N HIS A 33 -5.70 -4.21 -5.01
CA HIS A 33 -6.69 -5.13 -5.58
C HIS A 33 -6.19 -6.58 -5.70
N GLY A 34 -5.00 -6.90 -5.18
CA GLY A 34 -4.41 -8.25 -5.25
C GLY A 34 -4.04 -8.71 -6.66
N LYS A 35 -4.02 -7.81 -7.65
CA LYS A 35 -3.62 -8.10 -9.04
C LYS A 35 -2.11 -8.21 -9.19
N ILE A 36 -1.36 -7.56 -8.30
CA ILE A 36 0.10 -7.52 -8.28
C ILE A 36 0.55 -7.80 -6.84
N LYS A 37 1.49 -8.73 -6.66
CA LYS A 37 2.16 -8.91 -5.36
C LYS A 37 3.17 -7.79 -5.15
N ALA A 38 3.18 -7.18 -3.96
CA ALA A 38 4.19 -6.18 -3.66
C ALA A 38 5.56 -6.85 -3.57
N GLY A 39 6.52 -6.39 -4.38
CA GLY A 39 7.92 -6.77 -4.16
C GLY A 39 8.39 -6.34 -2.77
N ARG A 40 9.40 -7.02 -2.21
CA ARG A 40 9.86 -6.81 -0.83
C ARG A 40 10.08 -5.33 -0.47
N LYS A 41 10.74 -4.58 -1.35
CA LYS A 41 10.99 -3.13 -1.17
C LYS A 41 9.71 -2.32 -1.05
N LEU A 42 8.72 -2.57 -1.91
CA LEU A 42 7.44 -1.86 -1.86
C LEU A 42 6.66 -2.24 -0.58
N ALA A 43 6.66 -3.51 -0.20
CA ALA A 43 6.01 -3.97 1.02
C ALA A 43 6.61 -3.31 2.28
N GLU A 44 7.94 -3.21 2.37
CA GLU A 44 8.63 -2.52 3.47
C GLU A 44 8.29 -1.02 3.51
N ILE A 45 8.20 -0.36 2.36
CA ILE A 45 7.81 1.05 2.27
C ILE A 45 6.37 1.25 2.72
N ILE A 46 5.45 0.38 2.30
CA ILE A 46 4.04 0.43 2.73
C ILE A 46 3.93 0.18 4.23
N GLU A 47 4.64 -0.81 4.79
CA GLU A 47 4.61 -1.05 6.23
C GLU A 47 5.11 0.18 7.00
N LYS A 48 6.21 0.80 6.57
CA LYS A 48 6.73 2.03 7.17
C LYS A 48 5.73 3.20 7.05
N ALA A 49 5.18 3.43 5.86
CA ALA A 49 4.23 4.52 5.60
C ALA A 49 2.92 4.36 6.38
N THR A 50 2.56 3.14 6.75
CA THR A 50 1.38 2.82 7.55
C THR A 50 1.69 2.64 9.05
N ASN A 51 2.90 2.96 9.49
CA ASN A 51 3.38 2.75 10.87
C ASN A 51 3.11 1.31 11.37
N GLY A 52 3.34 0.32 10.51
CA GLY A 52 3.18 -1.09 10.86
C GLY A 52 1.74 -1.59 10.89
N LYS A 53 0.73 -0.77 10.55
CA LYS A 53 -0.68 -1.17 10.52
C LYS A 53 -1.00 -2.14 9.38
N VAL A 54 -0.30 -2.02 8.25
CA VAL A 54 -0.34 -2.98 7.15
C VAL A 54 0.98 -3.75 7.17
N LYS A 55 0.91 -5.09 7.31
CA LYS A 55 2.11 -5.93 7.40
C LYS A 55 2.56 -6.41 6.04
N ILE A 56 3.87 -6.60 5.89
CA ILE A 56 4.49 -7.13 4.67
C ILE A 56 3.83 -8.44 4.23
N LYS A 57 3.56 -9.35 5.18
CA LYS A 57 2.92 -10.64 4.93
C LYS A 57 1.53 -10.55 4.27
N ASP A 58 0.85 -9.42 4.43
CA ASP A 58 -0.49 -9.19 3.87
C ASP A 58 -0.41 -8.63 2.44
N LEU A 59 0.81 -8.35 1.93
CA LEU A 59 1.07 -7.72 0.63
C LEU A 59 1.83 -8.64 -0.35
N MET A 60 2.29 -9.81 0.09
CA MET A 60 3.19 -10.72 -0.64
C MET A 60 2.54 -12.04 -1.07
#